data_AF-A0A7G9RMZ9-F1
#
_entry.id   AF-A0A7G9RMZ9-F1
#
_cell.length_a   1.000
_cell.length_b   1.000
_cell.length_c   1.000
_cell.angle_alpha   90.00
_cell.angle_beta   90.00
_cell.angle_gamma   90.00
#
_symmetry.space_group_name_H-M   'P 1'
#
loop_
_entity.id
_entity.type
_entity.pdbx_description
1 polymer ?
#
loop_
_entity_poly.entity_id
_entity_poly.type
_entity_poly.pdbx_seq_one_letter_code
_entity_poly.pdbx_strand_id
1 'polypeptide(L)'
;MALMDFIKKQFIDIIQWTEDSDGTLAWRFPMRDMEIQNGATLVVRESQLAMFVNEGKVADVFMPGTYKLTTQTLPVLTYLKNWDKLFESPFKSDVYFFSTRQQIDQKWGTPQPITIRDQDFGMVRLRAFGNYAYRVADPKLFHTEISGTRDNYTVDDLDGQLRGVILQHISTAIAASGVPFLDLAANQIMFADALAKDLTPALEKIGLKLEGMTVQNVSLPEELQKILDQKIGMGMVGNDMGKFMQYQTAQSIPKFAESAGQGGGIAGDAMGLGAGVALGQVLAQNLQQGLQGGGAAAAPQAAAPQGAPAAAAMKPEEVMATLEKLGELKSKGILTQEEFDAKKTELLKKLV
;
A
#
# COMPACT_ATOMS: atom_id res chain seq x y z
N MET A 1 -40.75 53.63 -2.70
CA MET A 1 -40.01 52.38 -2.99
C MET A 1 -38.64 52.32 -2.30
N ALA A 2 -37.84 53.40 -2.26
CA ALA A 2 -36.50 53.37 -1.63
C ALA A 2 -36.44 53.19 -0.09
N LEU A 3 -37.51 53.57 0.65
CA LEU A 3 -37.50 53.50 2.12
C LEU A 3 -37.68 52.07 2.66
N MET A 4 -38.39 51.20 1.93
CA MET A 4 -38.60 49.79 2.31
C MET A 4 -37.35 48.93 2.06
N ASP A 5 -36.58 49.23 1.00
CA ASP A 5 -35.29 48.57 0.74
C ASP A 5 -34.20 49.03 1.74
N PHE A 6 -34.28 50.27 2.21
CA PHE A 6 -33.40 50.79 3.27
C PHE A 6 -33.68 50.13 4.64
N ILE A 7 -34.95 49.86 4.97
CA ILE A 7 -35.33 49.18 6.23
C ILE A 7 -35.03 47.68 6.17
N LYS A 8 -35.09 47.03 5.00
CA LYS A 8 -34.64 45.64 4.84
C LYS A 8 -33.11 45.46 4.94
N LYS A 9 -32.31 46.51 4.66
CA LYS A 9 -30.84 46.52 4.84
C LYS A 9 -30.39 46.57 6.31
N GLN A 10 -31.31 46.68 7.28
CA GLN A 10 -31.01 46.73 8.73
C GLN A 10 -31.25 45.39 9.45
N PHE A 11 -31.62 44.31 8.76
CA PHE A 11 -31.63 42.99 9.38
C PHE A 11 -30.19 42.53 9.55
N ILE A 12 -29.72 42.51 10.80
CA ILE A 12 -28.51 41.81 11.21
C ILE A 12 -28.60 40.40 10.64
N ASP A 13 -27.74 40.09 9.68
CA ASP A 13 -27.69 38.75 9.10
C ASP A 13 -27.25 37.76 10.18
N ILE A 14 -28.09 36.76 10.43
CA ILE A 14 -27.73 35.61 11.26
C ILE A 14 -27.08 34.59 10.33
N ILE A 15 -25.75 34.52 10.40
CA ILE A 15 -24.94 33.57 9.65
C ILE A 15 -24.88 32.29 10.46
N GLN A 16 -25.53 31.25 9.97
CA GLN A 16 -25.55 29.94 10.60
C GLN A 16 -25.64 28.85 9.55
N TRP A 17 -25.17 27.67 9.93
CA TRP A 17 -25.35 26.46 9.14
C TRP A 17 -25.90 25.34 10.01
N THR A 18 -26.80 24.56 9.43
CA THR A 18 -27.24 23.29 9.98
C THR A 18 -27.01 22.28 8.88
N GLU A 19 -26.28 21.21 9.18
CA GLU A 19 -26.06 20.10 8.24
C GLU A 19 -27.43 19.56 7.79
N ASP A 20 -27.68 19.63 6.48
CA ASP A 20 -28.90 19.15 5.83
C ASP A 20 -28.76 17.72 5.29
N SER A 21 -27.52 17.26 5.16
CA SER A 21 -27.12 16.00 4.56
C SER A 21 -25.88 15.44 5.24
N ASP A 22 -25.80 14.11 5.33
CA ASP A 22 -24.58 13.45 5.78
C ASP A 22 -23.46 13.58 4.73
N GLY A 23 -22.22 13.66 5.21
CA GLY A 23 -21.03 13.69 4.36
C GLY A 23 -20.60 15.07 3.87
N THR A 24 -21.25 16.16 4.27
CA THR A 24 -20.73 17.51 4.01
C THR A 24 -19.53 17.82 4.91
N LEU A 25 -18.37 18.07 4.31
CA LEU A 25 -17.13 18.39 5.03
C LEU A 25 -16.92 19.90 5.16
N ALA A 26 -17.19 20.65 4.08
CA ALA A 26 -17.11 22.10 4.06
C ALA A 26 -18.26 22.70 3.26
N TRP A 27 -18.82 23.80 3.75
CA TRP A 27 -19.94 24.48 3.10
C TRP A 27 -19.77 25.99 3.20
N ARG A 28 -19.97 26.70 2.08
CA ARG A 28 -19.90 28.15 2.02
C ARG A 28 -21.28 28.75 2.26
N PHE A 29 -21.37 29.69 3.20
CA PHE A 29 -22.60 30.40 3.46
C PHE A 29 -22.97 31.28 2.25
N PRO A 30 -24.15 31.10 1.64
CA PRO A 30 -24.54 31.84 0.45
C PRO A 30 -24.88 33.28 0.83
N MET A 31 -24.12 34.22 0.25
CA MET A 31 -24.30 35.66 0.49
C MET A 31 -24.49 36.37 -0.83
N ARG A 32 -25.39 37.35 -0.83
CA ARG A 32 -25.57 38.19 -2.00
C ARG A 32 -24.33 39.07 -2.17
N ASP A 33 -23.77 39.05 -3.37
CA ASP A 33 -22.57 39.80 -3.74
C ASP A 33 -21.31 39.47 -2.90
N MET A 34 -21.29 38.38 -2.12
CA MET A 34 -20.19 38.02 -1.21
C MET A 34 -19.81 39.16 -0.24
N GLU A 35 -20.80 39.84 0.32
CA GLU A 35 -20.62 40.94 1.28
C GLU A 35 -21.30 40.63 2.61
N ILE A 36 -20.56 40.83 3.71
CA ILE A 36 -21.06 40.62 5.07
C ILE A 36 -21.35 41.96 5.72
N GLN A 37 -22.57 42.11 6.24
CA GLN A 37 -22.96 43.31 6.96
C GLN A 37 -22.18 43.46 8.26
N ASN A 38 -21.68 44.66 8.55
CA ASN A 38 -21.05 44.97 9.83
C ASN A 38 -22.05 44.72 10.97
N GLY A 39 -21.65 43.91 11.95
CA GLY A 39 -22.51 43.55 13.09
C GLY A 39 -23.38 42.32 12.85
N ALA A 40 -23.21 41.60 11.73
CA ALA A 40 -23.77 40.27 11.52
C ALA A 40 -23.44 39.33 12.69
N THR A 41 -24.35 38.41 13.00
CA THR A 41 -24.17 37.45 14.09
C THR A 41 -23.86 36.08 13.51
N LEU A 42 -22.65 35.58 13.77
CA LEU A 42 -22.21 34.24 13.41
C LEU A 42 -22.55 33.26 14.53
N VAL A 43 -23.31 32.22 14.22
CA VAL A 43 -23.64 31.14 15.15
C VAL A 43 -22.96 29.85 14.65
N VAL A 44 -22.02 29.36 15.44
CA VAL A 44 -21.27 28.12 15.19
C VAL A 44 -21.77 27.04 16.15
N ARG A 45 -22.22 25.91 15.64
CA ARG A 45 -22.73 24.80 16.46
C ARG A 45 -21.59 23.94 16.99
N GLU A 46 -21.87 23.10 18.00
CA GLU A 46 -20.87 22.26 18.66
C GLU A 46 -20.11 21.30 17.73
N SER A 47 -20.77 20.83 16.68
CA SER A 47 -20.19 19.91 15.69
C SER A 47 -19.57 20.62 14.48
N GLN A 48 -19.28 21.91 14.59
CA GLN A 48 -18.85 22.76 13.48
C GLN A 48 -17.72 23.69 13.88
N LEU A 49 -16.95 24.09 12.88
CA LEU A 49 -16.09 25.27 12.92
C LEU A 49 -16.50 26.22 11.80
N ALA A 50 -16.29 27.52 11.99
CA ALA A 50 -16.51 28.50 10.94
C ALA A 50 -15.23 29.28 10.66
N MET A 51 -14.89 29.48 9.39
CA MET A 51 -13.74 30.25 8.96
C MET A 51 -14.21 31.46 8.18
N PHE A 52 -13.72 32.63 8.58
CA PHE A 52 -13.98 33.88 7.88
C PHE A 52 -12.80 34.19 6.95
N VAL A 53 -13.11 34.40 5.68
CA VAL A 53 -12.15 34.76 4.64
C VAL A 53 -12.47 36.17 4.18
N ASN A 54 -11.46 37.03 4.16
CA ASN A 54 -11.58 38.40 3.69
C ASN A 54 -10.60 38.65 2.56
N GLU A 55 -11.10 39.11 1.41
CA GLU A 55 -10.28 39.39 0.22
C GLU A 55 -9.34 38.23 -0.15
N GLY A 56 -9.84 37.00 -0.01
CA GLY A 56 -9.08 35.77 -0.29
C GLY A 56 -8.04 35.37 0.77
N LYS A 57 -8.00 36.03 1.92
CA LYS A 57 -7.15 35.65 3.06
C LYS A 57 -7.98 35.16 4.24
N VAL A 58 -7.57 34.04 4.82
CA VAL A 58 -8.16 33.53 6.07
C VAL A 58 -7.89 34.55 7.18
N ALA A 59 -8.95 35.16 7.70
CA ALA A 59 -8.85 36.16 8.76
C ALA A 59 -8.90 35.50 10.15
N ASP A 60 -9.85 34.59 10.36
CA ASP A 60 -10.03 33.91 11.64
C ASP A 60 -10.82 32.59 11.52
N VAL A 61 -10.68 31.73 12.52
CA VAL A 61 -11.42 30.47 12.68
C VAL A 61 -12.15 30.49 14.03
N PHE A 62 -13.47 30.39 13.96
CA PHE A 62 -14.38 30.43 15.10
C PHE A 62 -14.76 29.03 15.56
N MET A 63 -14.56 28.78 16.85
CA MET A 63 -15.01 27.60 17.59
C MET A 63 -16.52 27.66 17.87
N PRO A 64 -17.17 26.58 18.34
CA PRO A 64 -18.59 26.62 18.71
C PRO A 64 -18.94 27.80 19.64
N GLY A 65 -20.01 28.52 19.31
CA GLY A 65 -20.42 29.73 20.02
C GLY A 65 -21.11 30.75 19.12
N THR A 66 -21.48 31.89 19.72
CA THR A 66 -22.11 33.00 19.02
C THR A 66 -21.18 34.21 19.02
N TYR A 67 -20.88 34.74 17.84
CA TYR A 67 -19.95 35.84 17.65
C TYR A 67 -20.62 36.97 16.90
N LYS A 68 -20.33 38.21 17.29
CA LYS A 68 -20.74 39.38 16.53
C LYS A 68 -19.59 39.79 15.62
N LEU A 69 -19.77 39.69 14.31
CA LEU A 69 -18.74 40.01 13.33
C LEU A 69 -18.58 41.53 13.22
N THR A 70 -17.55 42.04 13.88
CA THR A 70 -17.16 43.46 13.84
C THR A 70 -15.65 43.58 13.58
N THR A 71 -15.17 44.77 13.22
CA THR A 71 -13.73 45.04 13.03
C THR A 71 -12.88 44.73 14.27
N GLN A 72 -13.50 44.71 15.46
CA GLN A 72 -12.82 44.48 16.75
C GLN A 72 -12.70 42.98 17.08
N THR A 73 -13.61 42.13 16.59
CA THR A 73 -13.61 40.69 16.89
C THR A 73 -12.74 39.86 15.94
N LEU A 74 -12.21 40.49 14.90
CA LEU A 74 -11.34 39.85 13.90
C LEU A 74 -9.95 40.50 13.97
N PRO A 75 -8.96 39.90 14.65
CA PRO A 75 -7.67 40.53 14.92
C PRO A 75 -6.88 40.89 13.65
N VAL A 76 -7.02 40.12 12.56
CA VAL A 76 -6.39 40.43 11.26
C VAL A 76 -7.04 41.66 10.58
N LEU A 77 -8.29 42.00 10.93
CA LEU A 77 -8.96 43.21 10.42
C LEU A 77 -8.52 44.51 11.13
N THR A 78 -7.74 44.44 12.21
CA THR A 78 -7.20 45.66 12.86
C THR A 78 -6.28 46.46 11.90
N TYR A 79 -5.76 45.81 10.85
CA TYR A 79 -4.99 46.46 9.78
C TYR A 79 -5.85 47.14 8.69
N LEU A 80 -7.16 46.90 8.65
CA LEU A 80 -8.09 47.44 7.65
C LEU A 80 -8.81 48.68 8.19
N LYS A 81 -8.08 49.80 8.21
CA LYS A 81 -8.42 51.13 8.76
C LYS A 81 -9.73 51.81 8.28
N ASN A 82 -10.61 51.17 7.50
CA ASN A 82 -11.75 51.86 6.84
C ASN A 82 -13.12 51.14 6.97
N TRP A 83 -13.29 50.20 7.90
CA TRP A 83 -14.57 49.51 8.13
C TRP A 83 -15.66 50.42 8.75
N ASP A 84 -15.30 51.64 9.14
CA ASP A 84 -16.20 52.63 9.77
C ASP A 84 -17.10 53.39 8.78
N LYS A 85 -16.89 53.21 7.47
CA LYS A 85 -17.76 53.79 6.45
C LYS A 85 -19.01 52.94 6.30
N LEU A 86 -20.08 53.37 6.99
CA LEU A 86 -21.45 53.05 6.59
C LEU A 86 -21.55 53.20 5.06
N PHE A 87 -22.27 52.28 4.43
CA PHE A 87 -22.52 52.14 2.98
C PHE A 87 -21.48 51.31 2.21
N GLU A 88 -21.88 50.05 1.96
CA GLU A 88 -21.27 49.07 1.06
C GLU A 88 -19.80 48.78 1.37
N SER A 89 -19.55 47.68 2.09
CA SER A 89 -18.19 47.13 2.20
C SER A 89 -17.71 46.85 0.77
N PRO A 90 -16.71 47.56 0.23
CA PRO A 90 -16.18 47.26 -1.09
C PRO A 90 -15.41 45.92 -1.12
N PHE A 91 -15.32 45.24 0.02
CA PHE A 91 -14.53 44.05 0.26
C PHE A 91 -15.42 42.81 0.19
N LYS A 92 -14.98 41.84 -0.62
CA LYS A 92 -15.61 40.53 -0.72
C LYS A 92 -15.15 39.67 0.46
N SER A 93 -16.11 39.09 1.17
CA SER A 93 -15.90 38.23 2.33
C SER A 93 -16.73 36.96 2.21
N ASP A 94 -16.15 35.84 2.62
CA ASP A 94 -16.79 34.53 2.63
C ASP A 94 -16.77 33.95 4.05
N VAL A 95 -17.80 33.19 4.40
CA VAL A 95 -17.83 32.35 5.60
C VAL A 95 -17.99 30.91 5.16
N TYR A 96 -17.04 30.09 5.57
CA TYR A 96 -17.04 28.65 5.35
C TYR A 96 -17.32 27.95 6.68
N PHE A 97 -18.28 27.05 6.70
CA PHE A 97 -18.47 26.12 7.81
C PHE A 97 -17.82 24.79 7.49
N PHE A 98 -17.28 24.13 8.51
CA PHE A 98 -16.66 22.82 8.42
C PHE A 98 -17.29 21.89 9.44
N SER A 99 -17.65 20.67 9.03
CA SER A 99 -18.12 19.66 9.98
C SER A 99 -16.94 19.05 10.73
N THR A 100 -17.01 19.05 12.06
CA THR A 100 -16.04 18.35 12.92
C THR A 100 -16.53 16.96 13.33
N ARG A 101 -17.64 16.50 12.76
CA ARG A 101 -18.13 15.13 12.96
C ARG A 101 -17.15 14.13 12.40
N GLN A 102 -17.09 12.97 13.06
CA GLN A 102 -16.36 11.83 12.52
C GLN A 102 -17.10 11.30 11.30
N GLN A 103 -16.39 11.22 10.19
CA GLN A 103 -16.77 10.47 9.00
C GLN A 103 -16.39 9.02 9.25
N ILE A 104 -17.35 8.24 9.74
CA ILE A 104 -17.16 6.84 10.08
C ILE A 104 -17.36 5.95 8.86
N ASP A 105 -16.97 4.68 9.00
CA ASP A 105 -17.23 3.61 8.04
C ASP A 105 -16.72 3.87 6.61
N GLN A 106 -15.69 4.71 6.46
CA GLN A 106 -15.05 4.96 5.18
C GLN A 106 -14.25 3.73 4.77
N LYS A 107 -14.43 3.25 3.54
CA LYS A 107 -13.85 1.98 3.12
C LYS A 107 -12.51 2.19 2.46
N TRP A 108 -11.57 1.29 2.71
CA TRP A 108 -10.31 1.20 1.98
C TRP A 108 -10.02 -0.26 1.63
N GLY A 109 -9.23 -0.47 0.59
CA GLY A 109 -8.81 -1.81 0.22
C GLY A 109 -8.00 -1.84 -1.06
N THR A 110 -7.14 -2.85 -1.18
CA THR A 110 -6.27 -3.06 -2.33
C THR A 110 -7.08 -3.66 -3.49
N PRO A 111 -7.37 -2.90 -4.57
CA PRO A 111 -8.14 -3.45 -5.70
C PRO A 111 -7.35 -4.54 -6.44
N GLN A 112 -6.02 -4.42 -6.46
CA GLN A 112 -5.09 -5.41 -6.98
C GLN A 112 -4.09 -5.78 -5.87
N PRO A 113 -3.53 -7.00 -5.88
CA PRO A 113 -2.47 -7.36 -4.94
C PRO A 113 -1.30 -6.40 -5.04
N ILE A 114 -0.88 -5.86 -3.90
CA ILE A 114 0.35 -5.08 -3.79
C ILE A 114 1.51 -6.02 -3.47
N THR A 115 2.68 -5.81 -4.06
CA THR A 115 3.87 -6.61 -3.75
C THR A 115 4.65 -5.92 -2.64
N ILE A 116 4.87 -6.62 -1.54
CA ILE A 116 5.62 -6.18 -0.37
C ILE A 116 6.86 -7.06 -0.21
N ARG A 117 7.92 -6.48 0.35
CA ARG A 117 9.13 -7.22 0.69
C ARG A 117 9.05 -7.65 2.15
N ASP A 118 9.12 -8.94 2.37
CA ASP A 118 9.20 -9.59 3.66
C ASP A 118 10.59 -10.24 3.85
N GLN A 119 11.09 -10.29 5.09
CA GLN A 119 12.43 -10.83 5.36
C GLN A 119 12.48 -12.36 5.28
N ASP A 120 11.40 -13.06 5.63
CA ASP A 120 11.35 -14.52 5.75
C ASP A 120 10.87 -15.21 4.46
N PHE A 121 10.10 -14.48 3.64
CA PHE A 121 9.44 -15.00 2.43
C PHE A 121 9.81 -14.26 1.15
N GLY A 122 10.62 -13.19 1.23
CA GLY A 122 11.02 -12.42 0.05
C GLY A 122 9.88 -11.53 -0.47
N MET A 123 9.52 -11.64 -1.74
CA MET A 123 8.45 -10.81 -2.32
C MET A 123 7.10 -11.50 -2.13
N VAL A 124 6.23 -10.88 -1.33
CA VAL A 124 4.89 -11.41 -1.03
C VAL A 124 3.84 -10.49 -1.64
N ARG A 125 2.82 -11.06 -2.26
CA ARG A 125 1.66 -10.29 -2.72
C ARG A 125 0.63 -10.21 -1.60
N LEU A 126 0.09 -9.04 -1.34
CA LEU A 126 -0.86 -8.80 -0.28
C LEU A 126 -2.14 -8.22 -0.87
N ARG A 127 -3.28 -8.76 -0.45
CA ARG A 127 -4.57 -8.07 -0.55
C ARG A 127 -5.12 -7.84 0.84
N ALA A 128 -5.48 -6.60 1.14
CA ALA A 128 -6.11 -6.22 2.39
C ALA A 128 -7.25 -5.23 2.15
N PHE A 129 -8.24 -5.26 3.03
CA PHE A 129 -9.29 -4.25 3.07
C PHE A 129 -9.75 -4.01 4.49
N GLY A 130 -10.41 -2.88 4.69
CA GLY A 130 -11.01 -2.52 5.94
C GLY A 130 -11.64 -1.14 5.86
N ASN A 131 -11.82 -0.53 7.04
CA ASN A 131 -12.51 0.74 7.15
C ASN A 131 -11.66 1.71 7.98
N TYR A 132 -11.91 3.00 7.82
CA TYR A 132 -11.25 4.06 8.55
C TYR A 132 -12.26 5.15 8.91
N ALA A 133 -11.91 5.94 9.91
CA ALA A 133 -12.69 7.09 10.32
C ALA A 133 -11.79 8.30 10.45
N TYR A 134 -12.26 9.46 9.99
CA TYR A 134 -11.53 10.71 10.07
C TYR A 134 -12.47 11.87 10.39
N ARG A 135 -11.92 13.02 10.74
CA ARG A 135 -12.67 14.29 10.80
C ARG A 135 -11.80 15.45 10.34
N VAL A 136 -12.43 16.56 9.97
CA VAL A 136 -11.72 17.83 9.78
C VAL A 136 -11.28 18.34 11.15
N ALA A 137 -9.97 18.58 11.30
CA ALA A 137 -9.37 19.06 12.54
C ALA A 137 -8.75 20.46 12.37
N ASP A 138 -8.19 20.75 11.20
CA ASP A 138 -7.69 22.08 10.84
C ASP A 138 -8.46 22.61 9.61
N PRO A 139 -9.49 23.45 9.81
CA PRO A 139 -10.29 23.98 8.71
C PRO A 139 -9.51 24.93 7.80
N LYS A 140 -8.47 25.60 8.32
CA LYS A 140 -7.65 26.50 7.51
C LYS A 140 -6.83 25.70 6.51
N LEU A 141 -6.13 24.67 6.99
CA LEU A 141 -5.31 23.81 6.14
C LEU A 141 -6.17 23.00 5.16
N PHE A 142 -7.29 22.45 5.64
CA PHE A 142 -8.25 21.76 4.77
C PHE A 142 -8.82 22.68 3.69
N HIS A 143 -9.11 23.94 4.01
CA HIS A 143 -9.57 24.90 3.02
C HIS A 143 -8.51 25.23 1.97
N THR A 144 -7.28 25.52 2.38
CA THR A 144 -6.24 25.97 1.45
C THR A 144 -5.75 24.85 0.54
N GLU A 145 -5.72 23.60 1.02
CA GLU A 145 -5.17 22.46 0.28
C GLU A 145 -6.25 21.62 -0.43
N ILE A 146 -7.47 21.53 0.11
CA ILE A 146 -8.48 20.54 -0.31
C ILE A 146 -9.78 21.20 -0.80
N SER A 147 -10.57 21.83 0.09
CA SER A 147 -11.93 22.27 -0.27
C SER A 147 -11.94 23.49 -1.19
N GLY A 148 -11.00 24.42 -0.97
CA GLY A 148 -10.89 25.67 -1.70
C GLY A 148 -12.16 26.52 -1.61
N THR A 149 -12.45 27.25 -2.69
CA THR A 149 -13.55 28.22 -2.76
C THR A 149 -14.90 27.62 -3.16
N ARG A 150 -15.03 26.29 -3.17
CA ARG A 150 -16.27 25.60 -3.58
C ARG A 150 -17.41 25.91 -2.61
N ASP A 151 -18.64 25.88 -3.14
CA ASP A 151 -19.84 26.12 -2.34
C ASP A 151 -20.12 24.97 -1.37
N ASN A 152 -19.88 23.74 -1.82
CA ASN A 152 -19.99 22.54 -1.01
C ASN A 152 -18.82 21.61 -1.33
N TYR A 153 -18.31 20.92 -0.32
CA TYR A 153 -17.28 19.90 -0.45
C TYR A 153 -17.63 18.72 0.45
N THR A 154 -17.72 17.54 -0.15
CA THR A 154 -18.27 16.34 0.48
C THR A 154 -17.23 15.25 0.68
N VAL A 155 -17.59 14.23 1.44
CA VAL A 155 -16.80 12.99 1.60
C VAL A 155 -16.55 12.33 0.25
N ASP A 156 -17.53 12.30 -0.65
CA ASP A 156 -17.41 11.67 -1.96
C ASP A 156 -16.37 12.37 -2.85
N ASP A 157 -16.23 13.69 -2.73
CA ASP A 157 -15.21 14.48 -3.44
C ASP A 157 -13.78 14.12 -3.00
N LEU A 158 -13.63 13.57 -1.79
CA LEU A 158 -12.35 13.29 -1.14
C LEU A 158 -12.01 11.79 -1.09
N ASP A 159 -13.01 10.91 -1.09
CA ASP A 159 -12.88 9.47 -0.84
C ASP A 159 -11.83 8.80 -1.74
N GLY A 160 -11.89 9.05 -3.04
CA GLY A 160 -10.96 8.45 -4.00
C GLY A 160 -9.49 8.80 -3.72
N GLN A 161 -9.22 10.05 -3.32
CA GLN A 161 -7.88 10.51 -3.00
C GLN A 161 -7.37 9.85 -1.71
N LEU A 162 -8.18 9.83 -0.65
CA LEU A 162 -7.80 9.21 0.62
C LEU A 162 -7.55 7.71 0.49
N ARG A 163 -8.37 6.99 -0.28
CA ARG A 163 -8.12 5.57 -0.60
C ARG A 163 -6.78 5.39 -1.30
N GLY A 164 -6.46 6.24 -2.26
CA GLY A 164 -5.17 6.21 -2.96
C GLY A 164 -3.99 6.42 -2.00
N VAL A 165 -4.10 7.39 -1.09
CA VAL A 165 -3.08 7.65 -0.06
C VAL A 165 -2.92 6.44 0.86
N ILE A 166 -4.00 5.86 1.38
CA ILE A 166 -3.95 4.65 2.21
C ILE A 166 -3.18 3.54 1.50
N LEU A 167 -3.48 3.28 0.22
CA LEU A 167 -2.80 2.24 -0.56
C LEU A 167 -1.30 2.46 -0.70
N GLN A 168 -0.85 3.71 -0.85
CA GLN A 168 0.57 4.06 -0.91
C GLN A 168 1.27 3.79 0.42
N HIS A 169 0.57 4.02 1.53
CA HIS A 169 1.11 3.87 2.88
C HIS A 169 1.15 2.41 3.37
N ILE A 170 0.39 1.46 2.79
CA ILE A 170 0.42 0.05 3.24
C ILE A 170 1.83 -0.55 3.18
N SER A 171 2.53 -0.41 2.05
CA SER A 171 3.86 -1.01 1.89
C SER A 171 4.88 -0.38 2.85
N THR A 172 4.82 0.95 3.00
CA THR A 172 5.67 1.71 3.91
C THR A 172 5.43 1.33 5.37
N ALA A 173 4.17 1.22 5.78
CA ALA A 173 3.78 0.83 7.12
C ALA A 173 4.28 -0.57 7.50
N ILE A 174 4.13 -1.54 6.60
CA ILE A 174 4.62 -2.92 6.82
C ILE A 174 6.14 -2.91 6.96
N ALA A 175 6.85 -2.28 6.02
CA ALA A 175 8.30 -2.22 6.04
C ALA A 175 8.85 -1.49 7.29
N ALA A 176 8.21 -0.39 7.70
CA ALA A 176 8.60 0.41 8.86
C ALA A 176 8.27 -0.26 10.20
N SER A 177 7.27 -1.17 10.24
CA SER A 177 6.91 -1.90 11.44
C SER A 177 8.02 -2.83 11.94
N GLY A 178 8.84 -3.36 11.02
CA GLY A 178 9.85 -4.37 11.33
C GLY A 178 9.27 -5.71 11.79
N VAL A 179 7.95 -5.89 11.72
CA VAL A 179 7.24 -7.11 12.12
C VAL A 179 7.17 -8.05 10.91
N PRO A 180 7.43 -9.36 11.08
CA PRO A 180 7.22 -10.34 10.02
C PRO A 180 5.81 -10.25 9.46
N PHE A 181 5.68 -10.32 8.14
CA PHE A 181 4.40 -10.13 7.48
C PHE A 181 3.33 -11.13 7.97
N LEU A 182 3.72 -12.37 8.30
CA LEU A 182 2.79 -13.36 8.83
C LEU A 182 2.20 -12.98 10.18
N ASP A 183 2.99 -12.33 11.04
CA ASP A 183 2.50 -11.87 12.34
C ASP A 183 1.51 -10.72 12.16
N LEU A 184 1.76 -9.82 11.20
CA LEU A 184 0.81 -8.77 10.81
C LEU A 184 -0.45 -9.34 10.17
N ALA A 185 -0.33 -10.37 9.35
CA ALA A 185 -1.48 -11.05 8.74
C ALA A 185 -2.31 -11.81 9.78
N ALA A 186 -1.66 -12.39 10.79
CA ALA A 186 -2.32 -13.07 11.91
C ALA A 186 -2.93 -12.08 12.91
N ASN A 187 -2.35 -10.88 13.04
CA ASN A 187 -2.81 -9.84 13.96
C ASN A 187 -3.22 -8.56 13.22
N GLN A 188 -4.50 -8.53 12.83
CA GLN A 188 -5.12 -7.41 12.11
C GLN A 188 -5.08 -6.09 12.88
N ILE A 189 -5.07 -6.14 14.22
CA ILE A 189 -4.97 -4.95 15.07
C ILE A 189 -3.57 -4.34 14.91
N MET A 190 -2.52 -5.17 14.99
CA MET A 190 -1.15 -4.69 14.78
C MET A 190 -0.95 -4.10 13.38
N PHE A 191 -1.53 -4.71 12.35
CA PHE A 191 -1.52 -4.15 11.01
C PHE A 191 -2.21 -2.78 10.99
N ALA A 192 -3.41 -2.69 11.58
CA ALA A 192 -4.18 -1.45 11.61
C ALA A 192 -3.41 -0.33 12.33
N ASP A 193 -2.77 -0.63 13.46
CA ASP A 193 -1.97 0.33 14.22
C ASP A 193 -0.75 0.80 13.43
N ALA A 194 -0.04 -0.12 12.77
CA ALA A 194 1.13 0.22 11.95
C ALA A 194 0.76 1.14 10.79
N LEU A 195 -0.31 0.81 10.05
CA LEU A 195 -0.77 1.64 8.95
C LEU A 195 -1.38 2.97 9.44
N ALA A 196 -2.12 2.99 10.56
CA ALA A 196 -2.62 4.24 11.12
C ALA A 196 -1.48 5.18 11.50
N LYS A 197 -0.45 4.67 12.18
CA LYS A 197 0.74 5.44 12.59
C LYS A 197 1.46 6.06 11.39
N ASP A 198 1.63 5.31 10.31
CA ASP A 198 2.29 5.78 9.09
C ASP A 198 1.44 6.78 8.30
N LEU A 199 0.11 6.60 8.31
CA LEU A 199 -0.85 7.41 7.57
C LEU A 199 -1.16 8.75 8.25
N THR A 200 -1.16 8.82 9.59
CA THR A 200 -1.54 10.02 10.36
C THR A 200 -0.85 11.30 9.86
N PRO A 201 0.48 11.36 9.66
CA PRO A 201 1.14 12.58 9.20
C PRO A 201 0.69 13.03 7.81
N ALA A 202 0.27 12.11 6.94
CA ALA A 202 -0.22 12.44 5.60
C ALA A 202 -1.59 13.12 5.65
N LEU A 203 -2.48 12.65 6.54
CA LEU A 203 -3.80 13.24 6.75
C LEU A 203 -3.70 14.60 7.48
N GLU A 204 -2.80 14.71 8.46
CA GLU A 204 -2.59 15.97 9.19
C GLU A 204 -2.12 17.09 8.26
N LYS A 205 -1.30 16.78 7.24
CA LYS A 205 -0.84 17.75 6.23
C LYS A 205 -1.95 18.35 5.38
N ILE A 206 -3.12 17.72 5.35
CA ILE A 206 -4.31 18.20 4.63
C ILE A 206 -5.43 18.63 5.58
N GLY A 207 -5.12 18.81 6.87
CA GLY A 207 -6.05 19.29 7.88
C GLY A 207 -7.04 18.26 8.42
N LEU A 208 -6.79 16.97 8.17
CA LEU A 208 -7.61 15.86 8.65
C LEU A 208 -6.95 15.17 9.84
N LYS A 209 -7.78 14.69 10.77
CA LYS A 209 -7.36 13.80 11.85
C LYS A 209 -7.92 12.41 11.60
N LEU A 210 -7.04 11.40 11.59
CA LEU A 210 -7.44 10.00 11.63
C LEU A 210 -7.94 9.67 13.04
N GLU A 211 -9.18 9.19 13.14
CA GLU A 211 -9.83 8.84 14.41
C GLU A 211 -9.80 7.33 14.68
N GLY A 212 -9.79 6.53 13.62
CA GLY A 212 -9.70 5.09 13.74
C GLY A 212 -9.38 4.42 12.41
N MET A 213 -8.79 3.23 12.50
CA MET A 213 -8.56 2.39 11.34
C MET A 213 -8.72 0.93 11.73
N THR A 214 -9.33 0.17 10.82
CA THR A 214 -9.61 -1.25 10.99
C THR A 214 -9.15 -1.98 9.75
N VAL A 215 -8.57 -3.15 9.95
CA VAL A 215 -8.28 -4.15 8.91
C VAL A 215 -9.27 -5.30 9.12
N GLN A 216 -10.09 -5.60 8.13
CA GLN A 216 -11.12 -6.65 8.23
C GLN A 216 -10.60 -7.99 7.70
N ASN A 217 -9.78 -7.95 6.66
CA ASN A 217 -9.18 -9.15 6.10
C ASN A 217 -7.82 -8.85 5.49
N VAL A 218 -6.92 -9.81 5.66
CA VAL A 218 -5.63 -9.90 5.00
C VAL A 218 -5.59 -11.24 4.30
N SER A 219 -5.62 -11.24 2.97
CA SER A 219 -5.56 -12.46 2.17
C SER A 219 -4.15 -12.68 1.64
N LEU A 220 -3.64 -13.87 1.94
CA LEU A 220 -2.36 -14.37 1.46
C LEU A 220 -2.56 -15.05 0.09
N PRO A 221 -1.63 -14.92 -0.86
CA PRO A 221 -1.70 -15.63 -2.13
C PRO A 221 -1.55 -17.13 -1.92
N GLU A 222 -2.17 -17.93 -2.77
CA GLU A 222 -2.06 -19.40 -2.73
C GLU A 222 -0.61 -19.90 -2.80
N GLU A 223 0.27 -19.18 -3.51
CA GLU A 223 1.70 -19.51 -3.58
C GLU A 223 2.37 -19.45 -2.20
N LEU A 224 2.03 -18.44 -1.39
CA LEU A 224 2.55 -18.34 -0.03
C LEU A 224 1.95 -19.41 0.88
N GLN A 225 0.66 -19.73 0.71
CA GLN A 225 0.02 -20.82 1.43
C GLN A 225 0.74 -22.15 1.18
N LYS A 226 1.08 -22.47 -0.09
CA LYS A 226 1.86 -23.68 -0.43
C LYS A 226 3.25 -23.69 0.22
N ILE A 227 3.95 -22.55 0.22
CA ILE A 227 5.27 -22.43 0.86
C ILE A 227 5.16 -22.60 2.38
N LEU A 228 4.11 -22.02 2.99
CA LEU A 228 3.79 -22.19 4.40
C LEU A 228 3.52 -23.66 4.73
N ASP A 229 2.64 -24.32 3.99
CA ASP A 229 2.31 -25.73 4.18
C ASP A 229 3.55 -26.62 4.03
N GLN A 230 4.43 -26.32 3.07
CA GLN A 230 5.70 -27.02 2.89
C GLN A 230 6.66 -26.77 4.06
N LYS A 231 6.83 -25.52 4.51
CA LYS A 231 7.68 -25.19 5.66
C LYS A 231 7.13 -25.81 6.96
N ILE A 232 5.81 -25.79 7.17
CA ILE A 232 5.15 -26.42 8.32
C ILE A 232 5.33 -27.93 8.27
N GLY A 233 5.13 -28.55 7.10
CA GLY A 233 5.40 -29.98 6.90
C GLY A 233 6.85 -30.33 7.21
N MET A 234 7.81 -29.54 6.74
CA MET A 234 9.24 -29.73 7.00
C MET A 234 9.61 -29.47 8.47
N GLY A 235 8.94 -28.53 9.14
CA GLY A 235 9.10 -28.24 10.57
C GLY A 235 8.50 -29.32 11.48
N MET A 236 7.34 -29.88 11.12
CA MET A 236 6.74 -31.05 11.78
C MET A 236 7.60 -32.31 11.64
N VAL A 237 8.31 -32.40 10.51
CA VAL A 237 9.26 -33.46 10.22
C VAL A 237 10.54 -33.31 11.05
N GLY A 238 11.02 -32.08 11.30
CA GLY A 238 12.19 -31.82 12.16
C GLY A 238 13.47 -32.52 11.70
N ASN A 239 14.45 -32.69 12.62
CA ASN A 239 15.71 -33.44 12.40
C ASN A 239 15.51 -34.95 12.13
N ASP A 240 14.26 -35.43 12.09
CA ASP A 240 13.93 -36.83 11.79
C ASP A 240 13.88 -37.04 10.27
N MET A 241 15.03 -37.38 9.69
CA MET A 241 15.17 -37.75 8.27
C MET A 241 14.16 -38.84 7.84
N GLY A 242 13.73 -39.71 8.77
CA GLY A 242 12.70 -40.71 8.53
C GLY A 242 11.30 -40.13 8.28
N LYS A 243 10.91 -39.06 8.99
CA LYS A 243 9.64 -38.36 8.75
C LYS A 243 9.66 -37.56 7.46
N PHE A 244 10.83 -37.07 7.04
CA PHE A 244 10.98 -36.34 5.77
C PHE A 244 10.74 -37.25 4.58
N MET A 245 11.33 -38.44 4.62
CA MET A 245 11.11 -39.47 3.60
C MET A 245 9.63 -39.87 3.56
N GLN A 246 9.00 -40.10 4.72
CA GLN A 246 7.57 -40.38 4.80
C GLN A 246 6.70 -39.24 4.26
N TYR A 247 7.03 -37.98 4.54
CA TYR A 247 6.28 -36.81 4.04
C TYR A 247 6.43 -36.63 2.52
N GLN A 248 7.65 -36.77 1.97
CA GLN A 248 7.85 -36.76 0.52
C GLN A 248 7.12 -37.90 -0.17
N THR A 249 7.20 -39.12 0.38
CA THR A 249 6.45 -40.27 -0.15
C THR A 249 4.94 -40.01 -0.08
N ALA A 250 4.43 -39.49 1.03
CA ALA A 250 3.01 -39.18 1.20
C ALA A 250 2.51 -38.09 0.24
N GLN A 251 3.30 -37.04 -0.04
CA GLN A 251 2.94 -36.03 -1.06
C GLN A 251 3.03 -36.57 -2.49
N SER A 252 3.90 -37.55 -2.73
CA SER A 252 4.03 -38.15 -4.06
C SER A 252 2.87 -39.09 -4.40
N ILE A 253 2.27 -39.77 -3.41
CA ILE A 253 1.17 -40.72 -3.64
C ILE A 253 -0.06 -40.10 -4.32
N PRO A 254 -0.61 -38.93 -3.89
CA PRO A 254 -1.72 -38.28 -4.58
C PRO A 254 -1.36 -37.86 -6.00
N LYS A 255 -0.16 -37.31 -6.23
CA LYS A 255 0.31 -36.92 -7.57
C LYS A 255 0.51 -38.13 -8.49
N PHE A 256 0.98 -39.25 -7.94
CA PHE A 256 1.07 -40.54 -8.63
C PHE A 256 -0.31 -41.14 -8.93
N ALA A 257 -1.28 -40.98 -8.03
CA ALA A 257 -2.66 -41.41 -8.25
C ALA A 257 -3.40 -40.53 -9.28
N GLU A 258 -3.16 -39.23 -9.28
CA GLU A 258 -3.67 -38.29 -10.30
C GLU A 258 -3.07 -38.59 -11.69
N SER A 259 -1.78 -38.95 -11.77
CA SER A 259 -1.15 -39.39 -13.02
C SER A 259 -1.58 -40.79 -13.46
N ALA A 260 -1.88 -41.70 -12.51
CA ALA A 260 -2.39 -43.04 -12.81
C ALA A 260 -3.87 -43.03 -13.24
N GLY A 261 -4.64 -42.00 -12.84
CA GLY A 261 -6.04 -41.80 -13.25
C GLY A 261 -6.23 -41.20 -14.65
N GLN A 262 -5.17 -40.66 -15.26
CA GLN A 262 -5.19 -40.15 -16.64
C GLN A 262 -4.62 -41.24 -17.57
N GLY A 263 -5.52 -42.09 -18.06
CA GLY A 263 -5.24 -43.33 -18.77
C GLY A 263 -4.24 -43.23 -19.93
N GLY A 264 -3.00 -43.63 -19.68
CA GLY A 264 -1.96 -43.78 -20.69
C GLY A 264 -0.86 -44.76 -20.28
N GLY A 265 -0.99 -46.02 -20.71
CA GLY A 265 0.14 -46.91 -21.00
C GLY A 265 0.95 -47.49 -19.82
N ILE A 266 0.45 -48.60 -19.25
CA ILE A 266 1.13 -49.45 -18.25
C ILE A 266 2.43 -50.11 -18.78
N ALA A 267 2.78 -49.93 -20.06
CA ALA A 267 3.93 -50.59 -20.68
C ALA A 267 5.27 -49.86 -20.55
N GLY A 268 5.29 -48.57 -20.16
CA GLY A 268 6.52 -47.76 -20.07
C GLY A 268 7.19 -47.75 -18.69
N ASP A 269 6.41 -47.91 -17.62
CA ASP A 269 6.83 -47.56 -16.25
C ASP A 269 7.31 -48.76 -15.41
N ALA A 270 7.14 -49.99 -15.92
CA ALA A 270 7.73 -51.18 -15.30
C ALA A 270 9.27 -51.23 -15.42
N MET A 271 9.86 -50.50 -16.38
CA MET A 271 11.32 -50.34 -16.47
C MET A 271 11.87 -49.33 -15.44
N GLY A 272 11.09 -48.30 -15.07
CA GLY A 272 11.52 -47.30 -14.08
C GLY A 272 11.63 -47.86 -12.66
N LEU A 273 10.71 -48.77 -12.30
CA LEU A 273 10.73 -49.49 -11.03
C LEU A 273 11.91 -50.49 -10.92
N GLY A 274 12.28 -51.15 -12.02
CA GLY A 274 13.45 -52.04 -12.05
C GLY A 274 14.80 -51.31 -11.98
N ALA A 275 14.88 -50.12 -12.58
CA ALA A 275 16.07 -49.28 -12.55
C ALA A 275 16.28 -48.59 -11.18
N GLY A 276 15.20 -48.16 -10.51
CA GLY A 276 15.28 -47.51 -9.20
C GLY A 276 15.78 -48.43 -8.07
N VAL A 277 15.37 -49.70 -8.09
CA VAL A 277 15.83 -50.70 -7.11
C VAL A 277 17.28 -51.11 -7.35
N ALA A 278 17.69 -51.25 -8.62
CA ALA A 278 19.08 -51.56 -8.99
C ALA A 278 20.06 -50.43 -8.62
N LEU A 279 19.66 -49.17 -8.81
CA LEU A 279 20.48 -48.01 -8.43
C LEU A 279 20.55 -47.82 -6.90
N GLY A 280 19.45 -48.12 -6.20
CA GLY A 280 19.39 -48.08 -4.73
C GLY A 280 20.31 -49.11 -4.05
N GLN A 281 20.46 -50.31 -4.62
CA GLN A 281 21.40 -51.31 -4.13
C GLN A 281 22.87 -50.90 -4.31
N VAL A 282 23.23 -50.29 -5.45
CA VAL A 282 24.60 -49.83 -5.72
C VAL A 282 24.99 -48.63 -4.84
N LEU A 283 24.03 -47.74 -4.54
CA LEU A 283 24.25 -46.59 -3.66
C LEU A 283 24.41 -47.01 -2.19
N ALA A 284 23.59 -47.96 -1.72
CA ALA A 284 23.69 -48.50 -0.36
C ALA A 284 25.04 -49.19 -0.11
N GLN A 285 25.59 -49.86 -1.12
CA GLN A 285 26.86 -50.58 -1.03
C GLN A 285 28.08 -49.64 -1.03
N ASN A 286 28.00 -48.49 -1.72
CA ASN A 286 29.04 -47.46 -1.68
C ASN A 286 29.04 -46.66 -0.37
N LEU A 287 27.87 -46.42 0.22
CA LEU A 287 27.78 -45.68 1.48
C LEU A 287 28.32 -46.49 2.67
N GLN A 288 28.24 -47.83 2.60
CA GLN A 288 28.78 -48.71 3.63
C GLN A 288 30.32 -48.81 3.59
N GLN A 289 30.95 -48.54 2.45
CA GLN A 289 32.41 -48.45 2.35
C GLN A 289 32.97 -47.09 2.80
N GLY A 290 32.17 -46.02 2.75
CA GLY A 290 32.58 -44.68 3.20
C GLY A 290 32.66 -44.51 4.72
N LEU A 291 32.05 -45.42 5.50
CA LEU A 291 31.93 -45.29 6.96
C LEU A 291 32.97 -46.10 7.77
N GLN A 292 33.88 -46.81 7.10
CA GLN A 292 34.88 -47.68 7.75
C GLN A 292 36.29 -47.40 7.23
N GLY A 293 36.81 -46.22 7.53
CA GLY A 293 38.16 -45.80 7.14
C GLY A 293 38.58 -44.50 7.82
N GLY A 294 38.68 -44.52 9.15
CA GLY A 294 39.04 -43.37 9.96
C GLY A 294 40.52 -43.00 9.88
N GLY A 295 40.77 -41.69 9.71
CA GLY A 295 41.66 -40.87 10.53
C GLY A 295 43.18 -40.99 10.36
N ALA A 296 43.81 -39.92 9.85
CA ALA A 296 45.04 -39.36 10.44
C ALA A 296 45.29 -37.93 9.93
N ALA A 297 45.70 -37.07 10.85
CA ALA A 297 45.90 -35.64 10.71
C ALA A 297 47.27 -35.26 10.11
N ALA A 298 47.36 -34.09 9.45
CA ALA A 298 48.41 -33.09 9.63
C ALA A 298 48.16 -31.84 8.76
N ALA A 299 48.18 -30.67 9.40
CA ALA A 299 48.53 -29.38 8.81
C ALA A 299 49.93 -28.98 9.35
N PRO A 300 50.60 -27.85 8.99
CA PRO A 300 50.24 -26.79 8.02
C PRO A 300 51.41 -26.33 7.11
N GLN A 301 51.15 -25.60 6.01
CA GLN A 301 52.12 -24.59 5.52
C GLN A 301 51.49 -23.49 4.65
N ALA A 302 52.15 -22.32 4.65
CA ALA A 302 51.61 -20.99 4.42
C ALA A 302 51.88 -20.37 3.03
N ALA A 303 50.96 -19.45 2.65
CA ALA A 303 51.07 -18.16 1.95
C ALA A 303 51.91 -17.94 0.66
N ALA A 304 51.18 -17.77 -0.47
CA ALA A 304 51.14 -16.65 -1.45
C ALA A 304 52.37 -16.30 -2.34
N PRO A 305 52.25 -15.50 -3.44
CA PRO A 305 51.07 -15.01 -4.19
C PRO A 305 51.17 -15.15 -5.75
N GLN A 306 50.15 -14.67 -6.49
CA GLN A 306 50.17 -13.97 -7.79
C GLN A 306 49.37 -14.58 -8.97
N GLY A 307 48.60 -13.71 -9.64
CA GLY A 307 48.43 -13.74 -11.10
C GLY A 307 47.00 -13.90 -11.65
N ALA A 308 46.33 -12.78 -11.94
CA ALA A 308 45.35 -12.69 -13.03
C ALA A 308 46.07 -12.22 -14.32
N PRO A 309 45.46 -12.19 -15.52
CA PRO A 309 44.41 -13.04 -16.12
C PRO A 309 44.78 -13.52 -17.55
N ALA A 310 44.22 -14.62 -18.07
CA ALA A 310 44.22 -14.86 -19.53
C ALA A 310 43.14 -15.85 -20.00
N ALA A 311 42.39 -15.39 -21.01
CA ALA A 311 41.52 -16.07 -21.97
C ALA A 311 41.40 -17.61 -21.86
N ALA A 312 40.24 -18.08 -21.39
CA ALA A 312 39.81 -19.46 -21.58
C ALA A 312 38.85 -19.53 -22.76
N ALA A 313 39.22 -20.29 -23.79
CA ALA A 313 38.31 -20.77 -24.81
C ALA A 313 37.10 -21.46 -24.14
N MET A 314 35.88 -21.11 -24.56
CA MET A 314 34.66 -21.71 -24.01
C MET A 314 34.70 -23.22 -24.26
N LYS A 315 34.44 -23.99 -23.20
CA LYS A 315 34.41 -25.45 -23.30
C LYS A 315 33.22 -25.87 -24.18
N PRO A 316 33.31 -26.99 -24.93
CA PRO A 316 32.22 -27.53 -25.76
C PRO A 316 30.86 -27.59 -25.04
N GLU A 317 30.88 -27.91 -23.75
CA GLU A 317 29.71 -27.99 -22.87
C GLU A 317 29.04 -26.62 -22.64
N GLU A 318 29.84 -25.56 -22.51
CA GLU A 318 29.33 -24.19 -22.32
C GLU A 318 28.74 -23.62 -23.62
N VAL A 319 29.29 -24.02 -24.77
CA VAL A 319 28.77 -23.63 -26.08
C VAL A 319 27.39 -24.27 -26.32
N MET A 320 27.23 -25.56 -25.97
CA MET A 320 25.95 -26.26 -26.07
C MET A 320 24.90 -25.70 -25.09
N ALA A 321 25.28 -25.43 -23.84
CA ALA A 321 24.38 -24.81 -22.87
C ALA A 321 23.93 -23.39 -23.28
N THR A 322 24.79 -22.66 -24.00
CA THR A 322 24.45 -21.34 -24.54
C THR A 322 23.49 -21.42 -25.72
N LEU A 323 23.60 -22.46 -26.56
CA LEU A 323 22.66 -22.72 -27.66
C LEU A 323 21.27 -23.09 -27.16
N GLU A 324 21.16 -23.86 -26.07
CA GLU A 324 19.86 -24.17 -25.44
C GLU A 324 19.16 -22.92 -24.91
N LYS A 325 19.90 -22.05 -24.20
CA LYS A 325 19.35 -20.77 -23.71
C LYS A 325 18.91 -19.85 -24.85
N LEU A 326 19.65 -19.80 -25.95
CA LEU A 326 19.24 -19.03 -27.13
C LEU A 326 17.97 -19.60 -27.76
N GLY A 327 17.79 -20.93 -27.76
CA GLY A 327 16.57 -21.58 -28.23
C GLY A 327 15.36 -21.24 -27.37
N GLU A 328 15.56 -21.16 -26.05
CA GLU A 328 14.53 -20.74 -25.08
C GLU A 328 14.14 -19.26 -25.23
N LEU A 329 15.11 -18.39 -25.54
CA LEU A 329 14.86 -16.96 -25.76
C LEU A 329 14.11 -16.72 -27.08
N LYS A 330 14.40 -17.53 -28.11
CA LYS A 330 13.64 -17.54 -29.35
C LYS A 330 12.21 -18.07 -29.13
N SER A 331 12.02 -19.15 -28.38
CA SER A 331 10.67 -19.68 -28.10
C SER A 331 9.81 -18.72 -27.28
N LYS A 332 10.44 -17.88 -26.45
CA LYS A 332 9.81 -16.76 -25.72
C LYS A 332 9.58 -15.51 -26.59
N GLY A 333 9.94 -15.54 -27.88
CA GLY A 333 9.74 -14.44 -28.83
C GLY A 333 10.66 -13.23 -28.63
N ILE A 334 11.71 -13.38 -27.81
CA ILE A 334 12.67 -12.31 -27.47
C ILE A 334 13.73 -12.16 -28.57
N LEU A 335 14.04 -13.26 -29.27
CA LEU A 335 14.96 -13.30 -30.40
C LEU A 335 14.22 -13.68 -31.68
N THR A 336 14.55 -13.00 -32.77
CA THR A 336 14.04 -13.37 -34.09
C THR A 336 14.76 -14.62 -34.61
N GLN A 337 14.14 -15.30 -35.59
CA GLN A 337 14.72 -16.49 -36.21
C GLN A 337 16.10 -16.20 -36.82
N GLU A 338 16.26 -15.05 -37.49
CA GLU A 338 17.51 -14.66 -38.16
C GLU A 338 18.64 -14.39 -37.17
N GLU A 339 18.36 -13.74 -36.03
CA GLU A 339 19.34 -13.47 -34.97
C GLU A 339 19.79 -14.76 -34.27
N PHE A 340 18.86 -15.69 -34.05
CA PHE A 340 19.16 -16.99 -33.48
C PHE A 340 20.07 -17.81 -34.41
N ASP A 341 19.74 -17.87 -35.70
CA ASP A 341 20.51 -18.65 -36.67
C ASP A 341 21.93 -18.07 -36.87
N ALA A 342 22.08 -16.75 -36.92
CA ALA A 342 23.37 -16.09 -37.00
C ALA A 342 24.27 -16.40 -35.78
N LYS A 343 23.72 -16.34 -34.56
CA LYS A 343 24.45 -16.65 -33.33
C LYS A 343 24.76 -18.14 -33.17
N LYS A 344 23.86 -19.01 -33.62
CA LYS A 344 24.09 -20.45 -33.66
C LYS A 344 25.28 -20.81 -34.56
N THR A 345 25.37 -20.21 -35.75
CA THR A 345 26.51 -20.44 -36.65
C THR A 345 27.83 -19.93 -36.07
N GLU A 346 27.82 -18.78 -35.38
CA GLU A 346 29.02 -18.24 -34.71
C GLU A 346 29.52 -19.16 -33.58
N LEU A 347 28.61 -19.70 -32.78
CA LEU A 347 28.92 -20.57 -31.66
C LEU A 347 29.40 -21.95 -32.12
N LEU A 348 28.80 -22.52 -33.17
CA LEU A 348 29.24 -23.80 -33.73
C LEU A 348 30.63 -23.72 -34.37
N LYS A 349 31.04 -22.56 -34.91
CA LYS A 349 32.40 -22.34 -35.42
C LYS A 349 33.47 -22.32 -34.32
N LYS A 350 33.09 -22.07 -33.05
CA LYS A 350 34.00 -22.13 -31.89
C LYS A 350 34.19 -23.55 -31.35
N LEU A 351 33.43 -24.51 -31.89
CA LEU A 351 33.41 -25.92 -31.50
C LEU A 351 34.22 -26.81 -32.47
N VAL A 352 34.65 -26.27 -33.62
CA VAL A 352 35.36 -26.96 -34.71
C VAL A 352 36.81 -26.52 -34.81
#